data_AF-A0A3N5LIC6-F1
#
_entry.id   AF-A0A3N5LIC6-F1
#
_cell.length_a   1.000
_cell.length_b   1.000
_cell.length_c   1.000
_cell.angle_alpha   90.00
_cell.angle_beta   90.00
_cell.angle_gamma   90.00
#
_symmetry.space_group_name_H-M   'P 1'
#
loop_
_entity.id
_entity.type
_entity.pdbx_description
1 polymer ?
#
loop_
_entity_poly.entity_id
_entity_poly.type
_entity_poly.pdbx_seq_one_letter_code
_entity_poly.pdbx_strand_id
1 'polypeptide(L)'
;MPAIQLAQLKMQAGQLADYFSKPEAFVRRLHSTLDFYADRTHRSGQSGEPPPLTPSYNVPPPVLRQVMAEITPLAQGNPQAALALGDALWEQNNLECRLLSAWLLGLAPVDPPEAVITRLHARAAVREPRLLEALIDQGLARLRQQAGQHYLKLITGWLASGSVHDQSLGLLAMIPLLESPTYDNLPFIYKMVTPHVRATVTDLRHDVAGVVRAMARRSPRET
;
A
#
# COMPACT_ATOMS: atom_id res chain seq x y z
N MET A 1 -26.51 -0.84 8.41
CA MET A 1 -25.62 -1.69 7.59
C MET A 1 -26.31 -3.03 7.36
N PRO A 2 -26.41 -3.55 6.12
CA PRO A 2 -26.88 -4.91 5.91
C PRO A 2 -25.91 -5.89 6.61
N ALA A 3 -26.44 -6.91 7.29
CA ALA A 3 -25.61 -7.98 7.84
C ALA A 3 -24.83 -8.63 6.69
N ILE A 4 -23.50 -8.63 6.76
CA ILE A 4 -22.65 -9.20 5.71
C ILE A 4 -22.91 -10.71 5.65
N GLN A 5 -23.62 -11.15 4.61
CA GLN A 5 -23.80 -12.56 4.34
C GLN A 5 -22.55 -13.09 3.64
N LEU A 6 -21.65 -13.73 4.40
CA LEU A 6 -20.34 -14.18 3.90
C LEU A 6 -20.44 -15.07 2.65
N ALA A 7 -21.47 -15.93 2.57
CA ALA A 7 -21.70 -16.77 1.40
C ALA A 7 -22.03 -15.96 0.14
N GLN A 8 -22.86 -14.91 0.28
CA GLN A 8 -23.20 -14.02 -0.82
C GLN A 8 -21.99 -13.19 -1.26
N LEU A 9 -21.23 -12.64 -0.30
CA LEU A 9 -20.01 -11.89 -0.58
C LEU A 9 -18.98 -12.75 -1.32
N LYS A 10 -18.79 -14.01 -0.90
CA LYS A 10 -17.90 -14.96 -1.57
C LYS A 10 -18.34 -15.22 -3.01
N MET A 11 -19.64 -15.46 -3.23
CA MET A 11 -20.18 -15.68 -4.58
C MET A 11 -20.01 -14.45 -5.49
N GLN A 12 -20.30 -13.25 -4.97
CA GLN A 12 -20.09 -11.99 -5.71
C GLN A 12 -18.61 -11.72 -6.01
N ALA A 13 -17.71 -12.01 -5.07
CA ALA A 13 -16.27 -11.89 -5.27
C ALA A 13 -15.75 -12.91 -6.30
N GLY A 14 -16.26 -14.14 -6.30
CA GLY A 14 -15.98 -15.13 -7.33
C GLY A 14 -16.44 -14.68 -8.72
N GLN A 15 -17.64 -14.11 -8.82
CA GLN A 15 -18.12 -13.52 -10.07
C GLN A 15 -17.28 -12.33 -10.56
N LEU A 16 -16.68 -11.54 -9.65
CA LEU A 16 -15.72 -10.51 -10.03
C LEU A 16 -14.46 -11.11 -10.64
N ALA A 17 -13.98 -12.23 -10.07
CA ALA A 17 -12.79 -12.93 -10.54
C ALA A 17 -12.91 -13.40 -12.01
N ASP A 18 -14.12 -13.72 -12.48
CA ASP A 18 -14.39 -14.06 -13.90
C ASP A 18 -14.03 -12.92 -14.87
N TYR A 19 -13.98 -11.68 -14.38
CA TYR A 19 -13.63 -10.48 -15.17
C TYR A 19 -12.19 -10.03 -14.93
N PHE A 20 -11.36 -10.80 -14.22
CA PHE A 20 -9.99 -10.40 -13.85
C PHE A 20 -9.15 -9.94 -15.06
N SER A 21 -9.22 -10.66 -16.18
CA SER A 21 -8.50 -10.30 -17.41
C SER A 21 -9.20 -9.23 -18.26
N LYS A 22 -10.30 -8.63 -17.78
CA LYS A 22 -11.09 -7.59 -18.45
C LYS A 22 -11.19 -6.36 -17.52
N PRO A 23 -10.13 -5.53 -17.40
CA PRO A 23 -10.03 -4.50 -16.37
C PRO A 23 -11.24 -3.57 -16.28
N GLU A 24 -11.74 -3.06 -17.40
CA GLU A 24 -12.91 -2.17 -17.40
C GLU A 24 -14.19 -2.84 -16.87
N ALA A 25 -14.41 -4.11 -17.26
CA ALA A 25 -15.58 -4.86 -16.82
C ALA A 25 -15.49 -5.21 -15.34
N PHE A 26 -14.28 -5.55 -14.87
CA PHE A 26 -14.00 -5.77 -13.45
C PHE A 26 -14.30 -4.51 -12.64
N VAL A 27 -13.74 -3.37 -13.04
CA VAL A 27 -13.91 -2.08 -12.35
C VAL A 27 -15.39 -1.71 -12.25
N ARG A 28 -16.16 -1.81 -13.34
CA ARG A 28 -17.60 -1.51 -13.33
C ARG A 28 -18.37 -2.38 -12.34
N ARG A 29 -18.09 -3.69 -12.32
CA ARG A 29 -18.76 -4.61 -11.39
C ARG A 29 -18.29 -4.40 -9.96
N LEU A 30 -17.02 -4.09 -9.75
CA LEU A 30 -16.48 -3.76 -8.44
C LEU A 30 -17.21 -2.56 -7.85
N HIS A 31 -17.43 -1.49 -8.62
CA HIS A 31 -18.22 -0.34 -8.15
C HIS A 31 -19.63 -0.73 -7.71
N SER A 32 -20.32 -1.60 -8.45
CA SER A 32 -21.64 -2.10 -8.05
C SER A 32 -21.58 -2.91 -6.75
N THR A 33 -20.57 -3.75 -6.57
CA THR A 33 -20.37 -4.50 -5.32
C THR A 33 -20.05 -3.57 -4.15
N LEU A 34 -19.15 -2.60 -4.34
CA LEU A 34 -18.77 -1.64 -3.30
C LEU A 34 -19.96 -0.76 -2.90
N ASP A 35 -20.75 -0.29 -3.86
CA ASP A 35 -21.95 0.51 -3.58
C ASP A 35 -23.01 -0.27 -2.79
N PHE A 36 -23.17 -1.56 -3.07
CA PHE A 36 -24.08 -2.44 -2.32
C PHE A 36 -23.67 -2.60 -0.85
N TYR A 37 -22.36 -2.68 -0.57
CA TYR A 37 -21.83 -2.81 0.79
C TYR A 37 -21.42 -1.48 1.43
N ALA A 38 -21.65 -0.36 0.75
CA ALA A 38 -21.22 0.95 1.21
C ALA A 38 -21.90 1.32 2.53
N ASP A 39 -21.11 1.76 3.51
CA ASP A 39 -21.68 2.34 4.72
C ASP A 39 -22.02 3.81 4.49
N ARG A 40 -23.23 4.05 4.01
CA ARG A 40 -23.78 5.40 3.81
C ARG A 40 -24.16 6.09 5.13
N THR A 41 -24.06 5.41 6.27
CA THR A 41 -24.34 5.97 7.60
C THR A 41 -23.08 6.50 8.31
N HIS A 42 -21.89 6.27 7.75
CA HIS A 42 -20.63 6.73 8.31
C HIS A 42 -20.51 8.27 8.29
N ARG A 43 -20.69 8.92 9.44
CA ARG A 43 -20.40 10.35 9.64
C ARG A 43 -18.95 10.51 10.09
N SER A 44 -18.13 11.12 9.25
CA SER A 44 -16.68 11.38 9.45
C SER A 44 -16.30 12.11 10.75
N GLY A 45 -17.26 12.68 11.48
CA GLY A 45 -17.02 13.39 12.73
C GLY A 45 -17.00 12.56 14.01
N GLN A 46 -17.36 11.27 14.00
CA GLN A 46 -17.50 10.46 15.23
C GLN A 46 -16.37 9.46 15.48
N SER A 47 -15.58 9.12 14.45
CA SER A 47 -14.61 8.02 14.51
C SER A 47 -13.21 8.42 14.97
N GLY A 48 -12.96 9.71 15.25
CA GLY A 48 -11.65 10.25 15.68
C GLY A 48 -10.55 10.23 14.61
N GLU A 49 -10.73 9.49 13.52
CA GLU A 49 -9.81 9.41 12.39
C GLU A 49 -10.21 10.43 11.31
N PRO A 50 -9.26 11.22 10.76
CA PRO A 50 -9.58 12.17 9.70
C PRO A 50 -10.16 11.44 8.46
N PRO A 51 -11.18 12.03 7.80
CA PRO A 51 -11.76 11.44 6.61
C PRO A 51 -10.70 11.33 5.49
N PRO A 52 -10.78 10.29 4.63
CA PRO A 52 -9.89 10.20 3.48
C PRO A 52 -10.07 11.41 2.56
N LEU A 53 -8.98 11.85 1.93
CA LEU A 53 -9.03 12.94 0.93
C LEU A 53 -9.65 12.42 -0.38
N THR A 54 -9.48 11.13 -0.65
CA THR A 54 -10.07 10.41 -1.78
C THR A 54 -11.48 9.92 -1.46
N PRO A 55 -12.47 10.04 -2.37
CA PRO A 55 -13.80 9.48 -2.17
C PRO A 55 -13.75 7.99 -1.82
N SER A 56 -14.55 7.57 -0.83
CA SER A 56 -14.56 6.20 -0.32
C SER A 56 -16.00 5.70 -0.17
N TYR A 57 -16.21 4.41 -0.46
CA TYR A 57 -17.47 3.72 -0.20
C TYR A 57 -17.64 3.37 1.29
N ASN A 58 -16.57 3.46 2.09
CA ASN A 58 -16.52 3.06 3.49
C ASN A 58 -17.01 1.61 3.67
N VAL A 59 -16.63 0.72 2.75
CA VAL A 59 -17.03 -0.68 2.85
C VAL A 59 -16.35 -1.36 4.04
N PRO A 60 -17.01 -2.32 4.70
CA PRO A 60 -16.37 -3.10 5.74
C PRO A 60 -15.10 -3.81 5.23
N PRO A 61 -14.01 -3.86 6.01
CA PRO A 61 -12.76 -4.51 5.61
C PRO A 61 -12.88 -5.96 5.11
N PRO A 62 -13.83 -6.80 5.60
CA PRO A 62 -14.06 -8.13 5.03
C PRO A 62 -14.41 -8.14 3.55
N VAL A 63 -15.08 -7.09 3.02
CA VAL A 63 -15.49 -7.01 1.62
C VAL A 63 -14.27 -6.99 0.71
N LEU A 64 -13.33 -6.07 0.95
CA LEU A 64 -12.09 -5.99 0.17
C LEU A 64 -11.22 -7.23 0.36
N ARG A 65 -11.11 -7.76 1.58
CA ARG A 65 -10.34 -8.97 1.85
C ARG A 65 -10.87 -10.18 1.07
N GLN A 66 -12.19 -10.32 0.95
CA GLN A 66 -12.77 -11.40 0.15
C GLN A 66 -12.44 -11.22 -1.34
N VAL A 67 -12.58 -10.00 -1.88
CA VAL A 67 -12.22 -9.71 -3.28
C VAL A 67 -10.74 -10.04 -3.54
N MET A 68 -9.84 -9.58 -2.66
CA MET A 68 -8.42 -9.90 -2.72
C MET A 68 -8.18 -11.42 -2.73
N ALA A 69 -8.83 -12.16 -1.82
CA ALA A 69 -8.67 -13.61 -1.72
C ALA A 69 -9.04 -14.34 -3.02
N GLU A 70 -10.15 -13.97 -3.66
CA GLU A 70 -10.61 -14.62 -4.91
C GLU A 70 -9.69 -14.30 -6.11
N ILE A 71 -9.14 -13.08 -6.19
CA ILE A 71 -8.28 -12.68 -7.32
C ILE A 71 -6.79 -12.99 -7.10
N THR A 72 -6.37 -13.32 -5.88
CA THR A 72 -4.96 -13.68 -5.56
C THR A 72 -4.41 -14.79 -6.47
N PRO A 73 -5.05 -15.97 -6.58
CA PRO A 73 -4.51 -17.05 -7.42
C PRO A 73 -4.41 -16.65 -8.90
N LEU A 74 -5.36 -15.82 -9.38
CA LEU A 74 -5.35 -15.31 -10.75
C LEU A 74 -4.20 -14.31 -10.96
N ALA A 75 -3.96 -13.42 -10.00
CA ALA A 75 -2.88 -12.45 -10.06
C ALA A 75 -1.49 -13.11 -10.02
N GLN A 76 -1.34 -14.17 -9.23
CA GLN A 76 -0.10 -14.95 -9.19
C GLN A 76 0.11 -15.76 -10.47
N GLY A 77 -0.96 -16.33 -11.04
CA GLY A 77 -0.90 -17.09 -12.29
C GLY A 77 -0.73 -16.24 -13.55
N ASN A 78 -1.20 -14.99 -13.53
CA ASN A 78 -1.06 -14.06 -14.66
C ASN A 78 -0.69 -12.63 -14.18
N PRO A 79 0.61 -12.39 -13.94
CA PRO A 79 1.11 -11.09 -13.51
C PRO A 79 0.78 -9.91 -14.43
N GLN A 80 0.79 -10.13 -15.74
CA GLN A 80 0.55 -9.06 -16.70
C GLN A 80 -0.90 -8.59 -16.64
N ALA A 81 -1.85 -9.52 -16.52
CA ALA A 81 -3.25 -9.19 -16.27
C ALA A 81 -3.45 -8.51 -14.90
N ALA A 82 -2.72 -8.94 -13.88
CA ALA A 82 -2.75 -8.29 -12.55
C ALA A 82 -2.31 -6.83 -12.60
N LEU A 83 -1.21 -6.53 -13.31
CA LEU A 83 -0.72 -5.17 -13.50
C LEU A 83 -1.71 -4.32 -14.30
N ALA A 84 -2.26 -4.86 -15.39
CA ALA A 84 -3.26 -4.16 -16.19
C ALA A 84 -4.53 -3.84 -15.39
N LEU A 85 -4.99 -4.78 -14.56
CA LEU A 85 -6.11 -4.54 -13.64
C LEU A 85 -5.75 -3.51 -12.58
N GLY A 86 -4.55 -3.60 -12.00
CA GLY A 86 -4.05 -2.63 -11.04
C GLY A 86 -4.00 -1.22 -11.62
N ASP A 87 -3.54 -1.06 -12.85
CA ASP A 87 -3.51 0.23 -13.55
C ASP A 87 -4.94 0.78 -13.74
N ALA A 88 -5.89 -0.03 -14.23
CA ALA A 88 -7.29 0.39 -14.39
C ALA A 88 -7.99 0.77 -13.07
N LEU A 89 -7.66 0.06 -11.97
CA LEU A 89 -8.15 0.36 -10.63
C LEU A 89 -7.56 1.67 -10.08
N TRP A 90 -6.30 1.98 -10.41
CA TRP A 90 -5.64 3.20 -9.93
C TRP A 90 -6.26 4.48 -10.53
N GLU A 91 -6.66 4.40 -11.80
CA GLU A 91 -7.34 5.48 -12.51
C GLU A 91 -8.70 5.83 -11.89
N GLN A 92 -9.29 4.94 -11.10
CA GLN A 92 -10.51 5.26 -10.37
C GLN A 92 -10.21 6.24 -9.23
N ASN A 93 -10.96 7.33 -9.17
CA ASN A 93 -10.88 8.29 -8.07
C ASN A 93 -11.62 7.78 -6.82
N ASN A 94 -11.24 6.59 -6.36
CA ASN A 94 -11.85 5.91 -5.23
C ASN A 94 -10.80 5.18 -4.39
N LEU A 95 -10.91 5.32 -3.05
CA LEU A 95 -9.95 4.77 -2.11
C LEU A 95 -9.86 3.23 -2.20
N GLU A 96 -10.98 2.54 -2.20
CA GLU A 96 -11.04 1.07 -2.24
C GLU A 96 -10.39 0.50 -3.51
N CYS A 97 -10.66 1.12 -4.67
CA CYS A 97 -10.00 0.75 -5.93
C CYS A 97 -8.48 0.96 -5.87
N ARG A 98 -8.02 2.10 -5.35
CA ARG A 98 -6.59 2.39 -5.23
C ARG A 98 -5.88 1.50 -4.21
N LEU A 99 -6.56 1.10 -3.13
CA LEU A 99 -6.04 0.11 -2.19
C LEU A 99 -5.88 -1.27 -2.85
N LEU A 100 -6.87 -1.74 -3.61
CA LEU A 100 -6.75 -2.98 -4.38
C LEU A 100 -5.62 -2.90 -5.41
N SER A 101 -5.45 -1.75 -6.06
CA SER A 101 -4.36 -1.50 -7.00
C SER A 101 -2.97 -1.54 -6.35
N ALA A 102 -2.81 -0.95 -5.15
CA ALA A 102 -1.57 -1.01 -4.38
C ALA A 102 -1.26 -2.45 -3.94
N TRP A 103 -2.27 -3.19 -3.52
CA TRP A 103 -2.13 -4.61 -3.17
C TRP A 103 -1.73 -5.48 -4.37
N LEU A 104 -2.37 -5.30 -5.54
CA LEU A 104 -2.01 -6.02 -6.78
C LEU A 104 -0.57 -5.74 -7.21
N LEU A 105 -0.09 -4.50 -7.03
CA LEU A 105 1.30 -4.13 -7.29
C LEU A 105 2.27 -4.97 -6.44
N GLY A 106 1.91 -5.25 -5.20
CA GLY A 106 2.67 -6.09 -4.28
C GLY A 106 2.75 -7.57 -4.67
N LEU A 107 1.83 -8.04 -5.52
CA LEU A 107 1.85 -9.40 -6.04
C LEU A 107 2.71 -9.55 -7.30
N ALA A 108 3.05 -8.43 -7.97
CA ALA A 108 3.78 -8.46 -9.22
C ALA A 108 5.16 -9.12 -9.06
N PRO A 109 5.65 -9.87 -10.07
CA PRO A 109 7.00 -10.39 -10.12
C PRO A 109 8.02 -9.26 -9.89
N VAL A 110 9.08 -9.61 -9.18
CA VAL A 110 10.13 -8.66 -8.83
C VAL A 110 11.11 -8.42 -9.98
N ASP A 111 11.11 -9.29 -10.98
CA ASP A 111 11.96 -9.16 -12.16
C ASP A 111 11.08 -8.86 -13.41
N PRO A 112 11.24 -7.69 -14.06
CA PRO A 112 12.13 -6.58 -13.71
C PRO A 112 11.56 -5.68 -12.58
N PRO A 113 12.39 -5.21 -11.62
CA PRO A 113 11.91 -4.42 -10.47
C PRO A 113 11.40 -3.03 -10.86
N GLU A 114 11.86 -2.50 -12.00
CA GLU A 114 11.51 -1.18 -12.52
C GLU A 114 10.01 -1.05 -12.78
N ALA A 115 9.33 -2.14 -13.15
CA ALA A 115 7.89 -2.14 -13.43
C ALA A 115 7.06 -1.81 -12.18
N VAL A 116 7.51 -2.25 -11.00
CA VAL A 116 6.89 -1.98 -9.70
C VAL A 116 7.28 -0.60 -9.20
N ILE A 117 8.58 -0.28 -9.25
CA ILE A 117 9.14 0.99 -8.74
C ILE A 117 8.54 2.19 -9.47
N THR A 118 8.48 2.15 -10.81
CA THR A 118 7.96 3.25 -11.62
C THR A 118 6.50 3.53 -11.31
N ARG A 119 5.67 2.48 -11.22
CA ARG A 119 4.26 2.60 -10.84
C ARG A 119 4.11 3.16 -9.45
N LEU A 120 4.83 2.63 -8.47
CA LEU A 120 4.75 3.12 -7.10
C LEU A 120 5.10 4.60 -7.00
N HIS A 121 6.17 5.05 -7.65
CA HIS A 121 6.57 6.46 -7.62
C HIS A 121 5.50 7.36 -8.25
N ALA A 122 4.95 6.98 -9.40
CA ALA A 122 3.84 7.72 -10.03
C ALA A 122 2.59 7.78 -9.13
N ARG A 123 2.28 6.67 -8.45
CA ARG A 123 1.10 6.52 -7.58
C ARG A 123 1.26 7.26 -6.25
N ALA A 124 2.47 7.36 -5.71
CA ALA A 124 2.76 8.07 -4.46
C ALA A 124 2.46 9.59 -4.54
N ALA A 125 2.37 10.16 -5.75
CA ALA A 125 2.04 11.56 -5.97
C ALA A 125 0.67 12.00 -5.42
N VAL A 126 -0.27 11.07 -5.19
CA VAL A 126 -1.61 11.36 -4.64
C VAL A 126 -1.55 11.88 -3.19
N ARG A 127 -0.46 11.65 -2.46
CA ARG A 127 -0.23 12.17 -1.08
C ARG A 127 -1.37 11.89 -0.09
N GLU A 128 -2.13 10.83 -0.31
CA GLU A 128 -3.12 10.31 0.63
C GLU A 128 -2.42 9.34 1.61
N PRO A 129 -2.40 9.59 2.92
CA PRO A 129 -1.63 8.80 3.88
C PRO A 129 -1.94 7.30 3.83
N ARG A 130 -3.24 6.94 3.79
CA ARG A 130 -3.68 5.54 3.71
C ARG A 130 -3.21 4.82 2.45
N LEU A 131 -3.12 5.54 1.33
CA LEU A 131 -2.61 4.98 0.08
C LEU A 131 -1.08 4.86 0.10
N LEU A 132 -0.38 5.84 0.69
CA LEU A 132 1.06 5.76 0.87
C LEU A 132 1.44 4.55 1.73
N GLU A 133 0.77 4.35 2.86
CA GLU A 133 0.96 3.18 3.72
C GLU A 133 0.71 1.88 2.94
N ALA A 134 -0.41 1.77 2.22
CA ALA A 134 -0.70 0.59 1.41
C ALA A 134 0.34 0.34 0.31
N LEU A 135 0.83 1.39 -0.36
CA LEU A 135 1.86 1.29 -1.39
C LEU A 135 3.20 0.80 -0.81
N ILE A 136 3.60 1.31 0.36
CA ILE A 136 4.86 0.94 1.01
C ILE A 136 4.78 -0.46 1.64
N ASP A 137 3.71 -0.75 2.37
CA ASP A 137 3.60 -1.98 3.15
C ASP A 137 3.26 -3.16 2.27
N GLN A 138 2.27 -3.00 1.39
CA GLN A 138 1.75 -4.05 0.53
C GLN A 138 2.38 -3.98 -0.86
N GLY A 139 2.41 -2.80 -1.48
CA GLY A 139 2.89 -2.60 -2.85
C GLY A 139 4.37 -2.95 -3.05
N LEU A 140 5.21 -2.80 -2.02
CA LEU A 140 6.63 -3.21 -2.06
C LEU A 140 6.91 -4.49 -1.28
N ALA A 141 5.89 -5.20 -0.77
CA ALA A 141 6.09 -6.37 0.09
C ALA A 141 6.98 -7.43 -0.58
N ARG A 142 6.68 -7.79 -1.83
CA ARG A 142 7.43 -8.80 -2.56
C ARG A 142 8.82 -8.33 -2.98
N LEU A 143 8.98 -7.06 -3.36
CA LEU A 143 10.29 -6.44 -3.63
C LEU A 143 11.18 -6.49 -2.38
N ARG A 144 10.63 -6.12 -1.21
CA ARG A 144 11.31 -6.15 0.08
C ARG A 144 11.74 -7.57 0.46
N GLN A 145 10.90 -8.58 0.21
CA GLN A 145 11.19 -9.98 0.54
C GLN A 145 12.17 -10.66 -0.43
N GLN A 146 12.02 -10.46 -1.74
CA GLN A 146 12.74 -11.22 -2.76
C GLN A 146 13.95 -10.48 -3.35
N ALA A 147 13.99 -9.14 -3.26
CA ALA A 147 15.09 -8.33 -3.75
C ALA A 147 15.42 -7.18 -2.78
N GLY A 148 15.71 -7.53 -1.53
CA GLY A 148 16.05 -6.57 -0.47
C GLY A 148 17.15 -5.58 -0.83
N GLN A 149 18.13 -5.97 -1.66
CA GLN A 149 19.16 -5.04 -2.16
C GLN A 149 18.58 -3.93 -3.06
N HIS A 150 17.62 -4.26 -3.94
CA HIS A 150 16.94 -3.26 -4.77
C HIS A 150 16.06 -2.36 -3.93
N TYR A 151 15.37 -2.93 -2.93
CA TYR A 151 14.59 -2.16 -1.96
C TYR A 151 15.45 -1.18 -1.15
N LEU A 152 16.62 -1.61 -0.67
CA LEU A 152 17.57 -0.72 0.02
C LEU A 152 18.10 0.38 -0.90
N LYS A 153 18.46 0.05 -2.15
CA LYS A 153 18.88 1.05 -3.14
C LYS A 153 17.78 2.10 -3.36
N LEU A 154 16.52 1.67 -3.46
CA LEU A 154 15.37 2.57 -3.60
C LEU A 154 15.25 3.53 -2.41
N ILE A 155 15.29 3.02 -1.18
CA ILE A 155 15.26 3.83 0.04
C ILE A 155 16.41 4.84 0.05
N THR A 156 17.63 4.38 -0.23
CA THR A 156 18.80 5.28 -0.23
C THR A 156 18.68 6.39 -1.27
N GLY A 157 18.15 6.10 -2.46
CA GLY A 157 17.90 7.10 -3.50
C GLY A 157 16.86 8.13 -3.08
N TRP A 158 15.76 7.68 -2.45
CA TRP A 158 14.72 8.56 -1.93
C TRP A 158 15.20 9.48 -0.81
N LEU A 159 15.96 8.94 0.15
CA LEU A 159 16.53 9.74 1.25
C LEU A 159 17.58 10.74 0.77
N ALA A 160 18.35 10.39 -0.25
CA ALA A 160 19.37 11.27 -0.84
C ALA A 160 18.79 12.32 -1.80
N SER A 161 17.50 12.21 -2.16
CA SER A 161 16.85 13.16 -3.06
C SER A 161 16.73 14.54 -2.41
N GLY A 162 16.62 15.59 -3.22
CA GLY A 162 16.28 16.94 -2.74
C GLY A 162 14.79 17.14 -2.46
N SER A 163 13.95 16.12 -2.70
CA SER A 163 12.49 16.20 -2.57
C SER A 163 12.06 15.73 -1.18
N VAL A 164 11.36 16.60 -0.44
CA VAL A 164 10.77 16.24 0.87
C VAL A 164 9.81 15.05 0.73
N HIS A 165 9.07 14.97 -0.39
CA HIS A 165 8.16 13.86 -0.63
C HIS A 165 8.89 12.54 -0.77
N ASP A 166 9.98 12.51 -1.54
CA ASP A 166 10.77 11.30 -1.71
C ASP A 166 11.46 10.92 -0.40
N GLN A 167 12.01 11.89 0.34
CA GLN A 167 12.58 11.63 1.68
C GLN A 167 11.54 11.02 2.63
N SER A 168 10.29 11.50 2.60
CA SER A 168 9.16 10.91 3.34
C SER A 168 8.90 9.46 2.93
N LEU A 169 8.83 9.16 1.62
CA LEU A 169 8.71 7.79 1.11
C LEU A 169 9.87 6.90 1.58
N GLY A 170 11.09 7.43 1.56
CA GLY A 170 12.29 6.78 2.08
C GLY A 170 12.12 6.38 3.55
N LEU A 171 11.73 7.33 4.41
CA LEU A 171 11.53 7.10 5.83
C LEU A 171 10.41 6.09 6.10
N LEU A 172 9.26 6.23 5.44
CA LEU A 172 8.14 5.30 5.58
C LEU A 172 8.54 3.88 5.16
N ALA A 173 9.28 3.73 4.06
CA ALA A 173 9.77 2.44 3.58
C ALA A 173 10.77 1.75 4.52
N MET A 174 11.40 2.50 5.44
CA MET A 174 12.27 1.91 6.46
C MET A 174 11.50 1.21 7.58
N ILE A 175 10.27 1.62 7.86
CA ILE A 175 9.49 1.07 8.98
C ILE A 175 9.25 -0.44 8.78
N PRO A 176 8.72 -0.94 7.63
CA PRO A 176 8.54 -2.38 7.43
C PRO A 176 9.84 -3.18 7.40
N LEU A 177 10.97 -2.52 7.08
CA LEU A 177 12.28 -3.15 7.10
C LEU A 177 12.76 -3.37 8.55
N LEU A 178 12.56 -2.38 9.42
CA LEU A 178 12.89 -2.44 10.84
C LEU A 178 12.00 -3.39 11.63
N GLU A 179 10.74 -3.52 11.21
CA GLU A 179 9.80 -4.47 11.77
C GLU A 179 10.05 -5.91 11.29
N SER A 180 10.82 -6.09 10.21
CA SER A 180 11.16 -7.41 9.69
C SER A 180 12.12 -8.15 10.63
N PRO A 181 11.75 -9.34 11.14
CA PRO A 181 12.62 -10.11 12.03
C PRO A 181 13.92 -10.57 11.38
N THR A 182 13.94 -10.68 10.05
CA THR A 182 15.05 -11.20 9.25
C THR A 182 16.07 -10.13 8.85
N TYR A 183 15.80 -8.85 9.16
CA TYR A 183 16.73 -7.77 8.85
C TYR A 183 17.66 -7.52 10.05
N ASP A 184 18.96 -7.70 9.81
CA ASP A 184 19.99 -7.70 10.86
C ASP A 184 20.94 -6.49 10.80
N ASN A 185 21.00 -5.77 9.67
CA ASN A 185 21.95 -4.67 9.49
C ASN A 185 21.40 -3.34 10.02
N LEU A 186 21.07 -3.30 11.31
CA LEU A 186 20.61 -2.10 12.00
C LEU A 186 21.63 -0.94 11.94
N PRO A 187 22.96 -1.14 12.09
CA PRO A 187 23.93 -0.06 11.99
C PRO A 187 23.83 0.76 10.69
N PHE A 188 23.52 0.10 9.57
CA PHE A 188 23.29 0.77 8.30
C PHE A 188 22.05 1.67 8.34
N ILE A 189 20.96 1.22 8.96
CA ILE A 189 19.75 2.02 9.18
C ILE A 189 20.05 3.25 10.03
N TYR A 190 20.73 3.09 11.17
CA TYR A 190 21.12 4.22 12.03
C TYR A 190 21.89 5.27 11.23
N LYS A 191 22.87 4.84 10.42
CA LYS A 191 23.67 5.75 9.59
C LYS A 191 22.82 6.50 8.56
N MET A 192 21.84 5.84 7.95
CA MET A 192 20.94 6.47 6.97
C MET A 192 19.98 7.49 7.60
N VAL A 193 19.44 7.20 8.80
CA VAL A 193 18.43 8.04 9.46
C VAL A 193 19.05 9.23 10.19
N THR A 194 20.30 9.10 10.66
CA THR A 194 20.99 10.12 11.48
C THR A 194 20.94 11.54 10.89
N PRO A 195 21.22 11.78 9.59
CA PRO A 195 21.13 13.12 9.00
C PRO A 195 19.72 13.72 9.11
N HIS A 196 18.69 12.90 8.88
CA HIS A 196 17.29 13.33 8.92
C HIS A 196 16.80 13.56 10.34
N VAL A 197 17.39 12.93 11.37
CA VAL A 197 17.13 13.23 12.79
C VAL A 197 17.81 14.52 13.23
N ARG A 198 19.05 14.77 12.79
CA ARG A 198 19.82 15.94 13.21
C ARG A 198 19.36 17.24 12.58
N ALA A 199 18.89 17.18 11.33
CA ALA A 199 18.46 18.33 10.55
C ALA A 199 17.02 18.14 10.03
N THR A 200 16.10 17.71 10.90
CA THR A 200 14.72 17.41 10.50
C THR A 200 13.97 18.67 10.09
N VAL A 201 13.60 18.75 8.81
CA VAL A 201 12.62 19.73 8.32
C VAL A 201 11.25 19.40 8.91
N THR A 202 10.45 20.41 9.23
CA THR A 202 9.15 20.28 9.92
C THR A 202 8.26 19.18 9.33
N ASP A 203 8.20 19.10 7.99
CA ASP A 203 7.35 18.17 7.25
C ASP A 203 7.74 16.69 7.44
N LEU A 204 8.99 16.39 7.77
CA LEU A 204 9.49 15.01 7.97
C LEU A 204 9.44 14.56 9.42
N ARG A 205 9.08 15.44 10.37
CA ARG A 205 9.14 15.12 11.81
C ARG A 205 8.27 13.92 12.17
N HIS A 206 7.10 13.79 11.55
CA HIS A 206 6.21 12.66 11.79
C HIS A 206 6.84 11.35 11.36
N ASP A 207 7.40 11.32 10.14
CA ASP A 207 8.00 10.11 9.55
C ASP A 207 9.28 9.71 10.29
N VAL A 208 10.14 10.68 10.61
CA VAL A 208 11.33 10.45 11.45
C VAL A 208 10.94 9.88 12.81
N ALA A 209 9.90 10.43 13.46
CA ALA A 209 9.40 9.90 14.73
C ALA A 209 8.83 8.48 14.60
N GLY A 210 8.25 8.13 13.44
CA GLY A 210 7.81 6.78 13.11
C GLY A 210 8.99 5.81 13.03
N VAL A 211 10.04 6.18 12.29
CA VAL A 211 11.27 5.39 12.16
C VAL A 211 11.96 5.20 13.51
N VAL A 212 12.15 6.26 14.29
CA VAL A 212 12.76 6.18 15.63
C VAL A 212 11.96 5.27 16.56
N ARG A 213 10.62 5.33 16.53
CA ARG A 213 9.77 4.41 17.30
C ARG A 213 9.95 2.96 16.86
N ALA A 214 10.04 2.69 15.56
CA ALA A 214 10.30 1.35 15.04
C ALA A 214 11.68 0.84 15.47
N MET A 215 12.71 1.69 15.43
CA MET A 215 14.07 1.37 15.91
C MET A 215 14.08 1.05 17.41
N ALA A 216 13.43 1.90 18.23
CA ALA A 216 13.35 1.71 19.68
C ALA A 216 12.65 0.39 20.08
N ARG A 217 11.65 -0.04 19.31
CA ARG A 217 11.00 -1.35 19.50
C ARG A 217 11.93 -2.52 19.15
N ARG A 218 12.74 -2.37 18.11
CA ARG A 218 13.64 -3.41 17.59
C ARG A 218 14.91 -3.56 18.43
N SER A 219 15.49 -2.46 18.89
CA SER A 219 16.72 -2.42 19.70
C SER A 219 16.61 -1.39 20.84
N PRO A 220 15.88 -1.71 21.92
CA PRO A 220 15.69 -0.77 23.04
C PRO A 220 16.98 -0.33 23.74
N ARG A 221 18.10 -1.04 23.51
CA ARG A 221 19.40 -0.77 24.13
C ARG A 221 20.29 0.19 23.33
N GLU A 222 19.98 0.41 22.06
CA GLU A 222 20.79 1.22 21.13
C GLU A 222 20.08 2.51 20.67
N THR A 223 18.82 2.70 21.06
CA THR A 223 17.97 3.83 20.66
C THR A 223 17.62 4.69 21.87
#